data_AF-A0A4P7F5C4-F1
#
_entry.id   AF-A0A4P7F5C4-F1
#
_cell.length_a   1.000
_cell.length_b   1.000
_cell.length_c   1.000
_cell.angle_alpha   90.00
_cell.angle_beta   90.00
_cell.angle_gamma   90.00
#
_symmetry.space_group_name_H-M   'P 1'
#
loop_
_entity.id
_entity.type
_entity.pdbx_description
1 polymer ?
#
loop_
_entity_poly.entity_id
_entity_poly.type
_entity_poly.pdbx_seq_one_letter_code
_entity_poly.pdbx_strand_id
1 'polypeptide(L)'
;MDATLVVSACNWIMAELVRVFHNLPVKEAQRLVDALAERTIPIVWEGENVKRVLNDRLSLRDKILMLTASCPEPVDSDDLLRWIEYNNKSYFLLTLRKLHKGRLIEFNTQKNSVALLPPGAKKVAELIVTDQNS
;
A
#
# COMPACT_ATOMS: atom_id res chain seq x y z
N MET A 1 -18.42 -28.86 -7.43
CA MET A 1 -18.34 -27.79 -8.44
C MET A 1 -17.44 -28.31 -9.55
N ASP A 2 -17.91 -28.32 -10.80
CA ASP A 2 -17.25 -29.02 -11.91
C ASP A 2 -16.11 -28.18 -12.50
N ALA A 3 -14.91 -28.73 -12.60
CA ALA A 3 -13.69 -28.00 -12.96
C ALA A 3 -13.73 -27.48 -14.41
N THR A 4 -14.44 -28.20 -15.29
CA THR A 4 -14.67 -27.82 -16.69
C THR A 4 -15.48 -26.52 -16.80
N LEU A 5 -16.53 -26.35 -16.00
CA LEU A 5 -17.33 -25.12 -15.97
C LEU A 5 -16.49 -23.92 -15.54
N VAL A 6 -15.63 -24.09 -14.53
CA VAL A 6 -14.73 -23.02 -14.05
C VAL A 6 -13.74 -22.64 -15.14
N VAL A 7 -13.10 -23.61 -15.79
CA VAL A 7 -12.14 -23.36 -16.88
C VAL A 7 -12.81 -22.66 -18.07
N SER A 8 -14.02 -23.09 -18.47
CA SER A 8 -14.78 -22.45 -19.53
C SER A 8 -15.16 -21.00 -19.20
N ALA A 9 -15.57 -20.73 -17.95
CA ALA A 9 -15.86 -19.38 -17.49
C ALA A 9 -14.60 -18.49 -17.49
N CYS A 10 -13.47 -19.01 -17.01
CA CYS A 10 -12.19 -18.29 -17.06
C CYS A 10 -11.75 -17.99 -18.50
N ASN A 11 -11.90 -18.94 -19.44
CA ASN A 11 -11.59 -18.73 -20.84
C ASN A 11 -12.47 -17.64 -21.48
N TRP A 12 -13.76 -17.60 -21.15
CA TRP A 12 -14.67 -16.56 -21.64
C TRP A 12 -14.30 -15.18 -21.10
N ILE A 13 -14.00 -15.08 -19.80
CA ILE A 13 -13.54 -13.82 -19.18
C ILE A 13 -12.25 -13.34 -19.86
N MET A 14 -11.28 -14.22 -20.11
CA MET A 14 -10.04 -13.87 -20.81
C MET A 14 -10.29 -13.41 -22.25
N ALA A 15 -11.19 -14.07 -22.98
CA ALA A 15 -11.57 -13.67 -24.33
C ALA A 15 -12.23 -12.28 -24.35
N GLU A 16 -13.09 -11.98 -23.37
CA GLU A 16 -13.72 -10.66 -23.24
C GLU A 16 -12.72 -9.56 -22.87
N LEU A 17 -11.76 -9.85 -22.00
CA LEU A 17 -10.68 -8.91 -21.69
C LEU A 17 -9.83 -8.60 -22.93
N VAL A 18 -9.44 -9.61 -23.70
CA VAL A 18 -8.74 -9.41 -24.98
C VAL A 18 -9.61 -8.60 -25.94
N ARG A 19 -10.89 -8.94 -26.09
CA ARG A 19 -11.81 -8.21 -26.98
C ARG A 19 -11.96 -6.74 -26.60
N VAL A 20 -12.02 -6.40 -25.32
CA VAL A 20 -12.15 -5.00 -24.86
C VAL A 20 -10.83 -4.24 -24.94
N PHE A 21 -9.70 -4.88 -24.64
CA PHE A 21 -8.40 -4.22 -24.50
C PHE A 21 -7.42 -4.48 -25.67
N HIS A 22 -7.84 -5.14 -26.76
CA HIS A 22 -6.96 -5.49 -27.90
C HIS A 22 -6.27 -4.29 -28.57
N ASN A 23 -6.84 -3.09 -28.44
CA ASN A 23 -6.29 -1.88 -29.04
C ASN A 23 -5.44 -1.05 -28.05
N LEU A 24 -5.18 -1.58 -26.85
CA LEU A 24 -4.40 -0.91 -25.81
C LEU A 24 -2.90 -1.22 -26.01
N PRO A 25 -2.01 -0.21 -26.02
CA PRO A 25 -0.57 -0.44 -26.07
C PRO A 25 -0.11 -1.32 -24.89
N VAL A 26 0.81 -2.27 -25.15
CA VAL A 26 1.33 -3.21 -24.14
C VAL A 26 1.82 -2.50 -22.86
N LYS A 27 2.44 -1.32 -23.01
CA LYS A 27 2.92 -0.52 -21.88
C LYS A 27 1.79 0.02 -21.00
N GLU A 28 0.66 0.39 -21.59
CA GLU A 28 -0.52 0.85 -20.85
C GLU A 28 -1.29 -0.31 -20.24
N ALA A 29 -1.39 -1.44 -20.96
CA ALA A 29 -1.95 -2.67 -20.42
C ALA A 29 -1.18 -3.15 -19.18
N GLN A 30 0.16 -3.12 -19.23
CA GLN A 30 0.99 -3.48 -18.08
C GLN A 30 0.74 -2.54 -16.89
N ARG A 31 0.66 -1.22 -17.11
CA ARG A 31 0.33 -0.26 -16.04
C ARG A 31 -1.04 -0.51 -15.42
N LEU A 32 -2.05 -0.86 -16.22
CA LEU A 32 -3.39 -1.19 -15.70
C LEU A 32 -3.39 -2.49 -14.90
N VAL A 33 -2.65 -3.51 -15.35
CA VAL A 33 -2.46 -4.75 -14.60
C VAL A 33 -1.73 -4.48 -13.29
N ASP A 34 -0.69 -3.66 -13.30
CA ASP A 34 0.07 -3.28 -12.11
C ASP A 34 -0.83 -2.49 -11.12
N ALA A 35 -1.68 -1.59 -11.63
CA ALA A 35 -2.66 -0.84 -10.84
C ALA A 35 -3.82 -1.70 -10.30
N LEU A 36 -4.25 -2.74 -11.03
CA LEU A 36 -5.24 -3.72 -10.56
C LEU A 36 -4.65 -4.68 -9.52
N ALA A 37 -3.37 -4.99 -9.64
CA ALA A 37 -2.61 -5.73 -8.64
C ALA A 37 -2.28 -4.89 -7.40
N GLU A 38 -2.46 -3.57 -7.49
CA GLU A 38 -2.25 -2.62 -6.41
C GLU A 38 -3.26 -2.93 -5.30
N ARG A 39 -2.72 -3.48 -4.22
CA ARG A 39 -3.48 -4.04 -3.12
C ARG A 39 -4.11 -2.87 -2.36
N THR A 40 -5.40 -2.64 -2.54
CA THR A 40 -6.13 -1.70 -1.68
C THR A 40 -6.00 -2.19 -0.24
N ILE A 41 -5.35 -1.39 0.60
CA ILE A 41 -5.26 -1.66 2.03
C ILE A 41 -6.56 -1.16 2.63
N PRO A 42 -7.53 -2.03 2.99
CA PRO A 42 -8.92 -1.61 3.23
C PRO A 42 -9.08 -0.62 4.40
N ILE A 43 -8.07 -0.55 5.27
CA ILE A 43 -8.04 0.27 6.49
C ILE A 43 -7.49 1.69 6.27
N VAL A 44 -6.97 1.98 5.08
CA VAL A 44 -6.51 3.32 4.70
C VAL A 44 -7.60 3.98 3.85
N TRP A 45 -8.20 5.03 4.40
CA TRP A 45 -9.05 5.92 3.62
C TRP A 45 -8.17 6.93 2.87
N GLU A 46 -8.48 7.15 1.60
CA GLU A 46 -7.79 8.09 0.73
C GLU A 46 -8.76 9.18 0.27
N GLY A 47 -8.43 10.42 0.61
CA GLY A 47 -9.07 11.62 0.11
C GLY A 47 -8.14 12.38 -0.86
N GLU A 48 -8.57 13.56 -1.30
CA GLU A 48 -7.89 14.32 -2.35
C GLU A 48 -6.42 14.68 -2.03
N ASN A 49 -6.11 15.01 -0.78
CA ASN A 49 -4.76 15.42 -0.35
C ASN A 49 -4.33 14.76 0.98
N VAL A 50 -5.09 13.77 1.44
CA VAL A 50 -4.90 13.19 2.77
C VAL A 50 -5.23 11.71 2.74
N LYS A 51 -4.40 10.92 3.42
CA LYS A 51 -4.67 9.52 3.72
C LYS A 51 -4.84 9.36 5.22
N ARG A 52 -5.76 8.49 5.66
CA ARG A 52 -6.05 8.25 7.08
C ARG A 52 -6.12 6.76 7.36
N VAL A 53 -5.49 6.34 8.45
CA VAL A 53 -5.68 4.99 9.00
C VAL A 53 -6.91 5.03 9.88
N LEU A 54 -7.92 4.21 9.56
CA LEU A 54 -9.22 4.23 10.24
C LEU A 54 -9.20 3.57 11.62
N ASN A 55 -8.25 2.66 11.87
CA ASN A 55 -8.05 2.09 13.20
C ASN A 55 -7.17 3.01 14.07
N ASP A 56 -7.80 3.63 15.07
CA ASP A 56 -7.18 4.55 16.01
C ASP A 56 -6.23 3.87 17.00
N ARG A 57 -6.44 2.59 17.31
CA ARG A 57 -5.67 1.76 18.25
C ARG A 57 -4.27 1.41 17.77
N LEU A 58 -3.99 1.60 16.47
CA LEU A 58 -2.68 1.31 15.91
C LEU A 58 -1.60 2.25 16.47
N SER A 59 -0.43 1.67 16.75
CA SER A 59 0.73 2.44 17.20
C SER A 59 1.22 3.39 16.11
N LEU A 60 1.96 4.45 16.47
CA LEU A 60 2.58 5.36 15.50
C LEU A 60 3.39 4.61 14.44
N ARG A 61 4.16 3.60 14.89
CA ARG A 61 4.97 2.75 14.01
C ARG A 61 4.11 2.05 12.97
N ASP A 62 3.00 1.47 13.41
CA ASP A 62 2.13 0.69 12.54
C ASP A 62 1.37 1.62 11.58
N LYS A 63 0.91 2.79 12.06
CA LYS A 63 0.31 3.83 11.20
C LYS A 63 1.25 4.29 10.09
N ILE A 64 2.54 4.52 10.39
CA ILE A 64 3.56 4.83 9.38
C ILE A 64 3.63 3.73 8.33
N LEU A 65 3.77 2.47 8.74
CA LEU A 65 3.89 1.35 7.82
C LEU A 65 2.65 1.21 6.91
N MET A 66 1.45 1.36 7.47
CA MET A 66 0.19 1.27 6.72
C MET A 66 0.07 2.38 5.67
N LEU A 67 0.37 3.63 6.05
CA LEU A 67 0.31 4.76 5.13
C LEU A 67 1.38 4.66 4.05
N THR A 68 2.63 4.33 4.40
CA THR A 68 3.68 4.11 3.41
C THR A 68 3.34 2.98 2.45
N ALA A 69 2.71 1.91 2.93
CA ALA A 69 2.30 0.80 2.08
C ALA A 69 1.12 1.13 1.15
N SER A 70 0.34 2.16 1.46
CA SER A 70 -0.74 2.66 0.60
C SER A 70 -0.25 3.58 -0.53
N CYS A 71 1.06 3.81 -0.61
CA CYS A 71 1.68 4.66 -1.63
C CYS A 71 2.59 3.79 -2.51
N PRO A 72 2.41 3.80 -3.85
CA PRO A 72 3.30 3.06 -4.75
C PRO A 72 4.67 3.72 -4.89
N GLU A 73 4.74 5.03 -4.72
CA GLU A 73 5.98 5.80 -4.76
C GLU A 73 6.44 6.22 -3.37
N PRO A 74 7.74 6.54 -3.19
CA PRO A 74 8.24 7.10 -1.93
C PRO A 74 7.46 8.35 -1.54
N VAL A 75 6.96 8.37 -0.29
CA VAL A 75 6.14 9.45 0.25
C VAL A 75 6.99 10.44 1.04
N ASP A 76 6.65 11.73 0.99
CA ASP A 76 7.31 12.75 1.80
C ASP A 76 7.03 12.53 3.30
N SER A 77 8.04 12.75 4.15
CA SER A 77 7.92 12.48 5.58
C SER A 77 7.04 13.51 6.31
N ASP A 78 6.96 14.74 5.82
CA ASP A 78 6.05 15.77 6.33
C ASP A 78 4.61 15.48 5.91
N ASP A 79 4.39 14.90 4.73
CA ASP A 79 3.07 14.38 4.34
C ASP A 79 2.62 13.25 5.25
N LEU A 80 3.47 12.27 5.52
CA LEU A 80 3.18 11.21 6.49
C LEU A 80 2.86 11.78 7.88
N LEU A 81 3.63 12.75 8.36
CA LEU A 81 3.38 13.40 9.66
C LEU A 81 2.01 14.08 9.69
N ARG A 82 1.67 14.82 8.64
CA ARG A 82 0.38 15.50 8.46
C ARG A 82 -0.79 14.51 8.40
N TRP A 83 -0.62 13.40 7.68
CA TRP A 83 -1.62 12.34 7.57
C TRP A 83 -1.84 11.58 8.88
N ILE A 84 -0.84 11.49 9.74
CA ILE A 84 -0.96 10.85 11.07
C ILE A 84 -1.49 11.83 12.13
N GLU A 85 -1.35 13.15 11.91
CA GLU A 85 -1.69 14.21 12.88
C GLU A 85 -0.90 14.06 14.19
N TYR A 86 0.36 13.63 14.08
CA TYR A 86 1.20 13.41 15.25
C TYR A 86 1.87 14.70 15.70
N ASN A 87 1.56 15.16 16.92
CA ASN A 87 2.05 16.45 17.42
C ASN A 87 3.57 16.51 17.65
N ASN A 88 4.22 15.37 17.92
CA ASN A 88 5.65 15.33 18.25
C ASN A 88 6.52 14.93 17.05
N LYS A 89 6.91 15.92 16.23
CA LYS A 89 7.78 15.73 15.06
C LYS A 89 9.11 15.05 15.39
N SER A 90 9.74 15.40 16.52
CA SER A 90 11.02 14.80 16.94
C SER A 90 10.91 13.29 17.19
N TYR A 91 9.84 12.88 17.89
CA TYR A 91 9.57 11.46 18.14
C TYR A 91 9.15 10.71 16.87
N PHE A 92 8.40 11.37 15.97
CA PHE A 92 8.10 10.84 14.64
C PHE A 92 9.37 10.55 13.83
N LEU A 93 10.28 11.53 13.71
CA LEU A 93 11.55 11.34 13.01
C LEU A 93 12.43 10.27 13.65
N LEU A 94 12.43 10.18 14.99
CA LEU A 94 13.10 9.08 15.70
C LEU A 94 12.50 7.72 15.33
N THR A 95 11.17 7.66 15.20
CA THR A 95 10.45 6.44 14.81
C THR A 95 10.79 6.03 13.37
N LEU A 96 10.86 6.98 12.43
CA LEU A 96 11.33 6.71 11.06
C LEU A 96 12.75 6.15 11.05
N ARG A 97 13.68 6.75 11.81
CA ARG A 97 15.06 6.25 11.92
C ARG A 97 15.12 4.83 12.51
N LYS A 98 14.28 4.52 13.50
CA LYS A 98 14.18 3.17 14.07
C LYS A 98 13.65 2.16 13.05
N LEU A 99 12.59 2.51 12.32
CA LEU A 99 12.02 1.69 11.25
C LEU A 99 13.03 1.45 10.11
N HIS A 100 13.79 2.49 9.75
CA HIS A 100 14.84 2.40 8.74
C HIS A 100 15.99 1.50 9.18
N LYS A 101 16.48 1.68 10.41
CA LYS A 101 17.49 0.79 11.01
C LYS A 101 17.02 -0.66 11.07
N GLY A 102 15.73 -0.87 11.33
CA GLY A 102 15.08 -2.19 11.32
C GLY A 102 14.77 -2.75 9.93
N ARG A 103 15.14 -2.06 8.84
CA ARG A 103 14.90 -2.46 7.44
C ARG A 103 13.42 -2.70 7.10
N LEU A 104 12.53 -2.01 7.80
CA LEU A 104 11.10 -2.02 7.48
C LEU A 104 10.76 -0.94 6.44
N ILE A 105 11.49 0.17 6.44
CA ILE A 105 11.38 1.26 5.48
C ILE A 105 12.75 1.73 5.00
N GLU A 106 12.81 2.36 3.84
CA GLU A 106 13.93 3.19 3.41
C GLU A 106 13.58 4.65 3.73
N PHE A 107 14.35 5.30 4.59
CA PHE A 107 14.16 6.72 4.91
C PHE A 107 15.32 7.54 4.35
N ASN A 108 15.09 8.19 3.22
CA ASN A 108 16.08 9.06 2.59
C ASN A 108 16.03 10.44 3.24
N THR A 109 17.01 10.74 4.10
CA THR A 109 17.05 12.03 4.81
C THR A 109 17.36 13.20 3.89
N GLN A 110 18.01 12.98 2.74
CA GLN A 110 18.33 14.04 1.79
C GLN A 110 17.12 14.45 0.96
N LYS A 111 16.28 13.48 0.57
CA LYS A 111 15.06 13.70 -0.22
C LYS A 111 13.79 13.83 0.62
N ASN A 112 13.91 13.74 1.95
CA ASN A 112 12.80 13.69 2.89
C ASN A 112 11.75 12.60 2.58
N SER A 113 12.16 11.51 1.92
CA SER A 113 11.22 10.51 1.41
C SER A 113 11.32 9.18 2.15
N VAL A 114 10.17 8.51 2.25
CA VAL A 114 9.99 7.24 2.93
C VAL A 114 9.41 6.24 1.93
N ALA A 115 10.07 5.09 1.77
CA ALA A 115 9.58 3.99 0.95
C ALA A 115 9.47 2.70 1.77
N LEU A 116 8.48 1.86 1.47
CA LEU A 116 8.32 0.58 2.15
C LEU A 116 9.36 -0.42 1.64
N LEU A 117 9.95 -1.20 2.54
CA LEU A 117 10.82 -2.33 2.20
C LEU A 117 10.07 -3.66 2.33
N PRO A 118 10.53 -4.76 1.69
CA PRO A 118 9.85 -6.06 1.77
C PRO A 118 9.58 -6.56 3.20
N PRO A 119 10.47 -6.40 4.20
CA PRO A 119 10.15 -6.75 5.59
C PRO A 119 9.02 -5.90 6.18
N GLY A 120 8.92 -4.62 5.82
CA GLY A 120 7.81 -3.74 6.19
C GLY A 120 6.49 -4.18 5.56
N ALA A 121 6.51 -4.57 4.28
CA ALA A 121 5.34 -5.10 3.58
C ALA A 121 4.80 -6.37 4.24
N LYS A 122 5.69 -7.28 4.68
CA LYS A 122 5.29 -8.45 5.46
C LYS A 122 4.61 -8.05 6.77
N LYS A 123 5.15 -7.06 7.48
CA LYS A 123 4.57 -6.59 8.75
C LYS A 123 3.19 -5.95 8.55
N VAL A 124 3.01 -5.20 7.48
CA VAL A 124 1.71 -4.64 7.07
C VAL A 124 0.70 -5.76 6.82
N ALA A 125 1.09 -6.81 6.10
CA ALA A 125 0.22 -7.96 5.86
C ALA A 125 -0.24 -8.63 7.18
N GLU A 126 0.64 -8.79 8.16
CA GLU A 126 0.29 -9.31 9.50
C GLU A 126 -0.70 -8.41 10.25
N LEU A 127 -0.53 -7.08 10.15
CA LEU A 127 -1.42 -6.10 10.79
C LEU A 127 -2.83 -6.16 10.21
N ILE A 128 -2.97 -6.26 8.88
CA ILE A 128 -4.27 -6.37 8.20
C ILE A 128 -5.03 -7.62 8.65
N VAL A 129 -4.33 -8.75 8.78
CA VAL A 129 -4.94 -10.01 9.25
C VAL A 129 -5.41 -9.91 10.70
N THR A 130 -4.66 -9.21 11.55
CA THR A 130 -5.02 -9.05 12.97
C THR A 130 -6.25 -8.15 13.15
N ASP A 131 -6.34 -7.09 12.35
CA ASP A 131 -7.45 -6.13 12.38
C ASP A 131 -8.79 -6.77 11.98
N GLN A 132 -8.81 -7.64 10.97
CA GLN A 132 -10.03 -8.33 10.53
C GLN A 132 -10.63 -9.32 11.55
N ASN A 133 -9.87 -9.68 12.59
CA ASN A 133 -10.28 -10.64 13.62
C ASN A 133 -10.60 -10.00 14.98
N SER A 134 -10.56 -8.65 15.07
CA SER A 134 -10.79 -7.87 16.29
C SER A 134 -12.14 -7.16 16.28
#